data_AF-A0A0K2ZH40-F1
#
_entry.id   AF-A0A0K2ZH40-F1
#
_cell.length_a   1.000
_cell.length_b   1.000
_cell.length_c   1.000
_cell.angle_alpha   90.00
_cell.angle_beta   90.00
_cell.angle_gamma   90.00
#
_symmetry.space_group_name_H-M   'P 1'
#
loop_
_entity.id
_entity.type
_entity.pdbx_description
1 polymer ?
#
loop_
_entity_poly.entity_id
_entity_poly.type
_entity_poly.pdbx_seq_one_letter_code
_entity_poly.pdbx_strand_id
1 'polypeptide(L)'
;MIRAFFKGGSIEGDTDFIFGSGVAVFSGSSIRYTAERRGASSGGVIFAPSTRPGSGYGFLAVASSFDAVGGAAANTVSLGRAWDESVGSLSNYVNGSSPNGKVVIRESSLGVHVRKSAPWNASTVGRPYCSSGCTQSANRFYEYANSGAGSAD
;
A
#
# COMPACT_ATOMS: atom_id res chain seq x y z
N MET A 1 11.21 4.18 18.04
CA MET A 1 9.99 4.29 17.20
C MET A 1 10.11 5.57 16.40
N ILE A 2 10.01 5.51 15.08
CA ILE A 2 10.06 6.69 14.20
C ILE A 2 8.63 7.06 13.82
N ARG A 3 8.29 8.35 13.94
CA ARG A 3 6.99 8.92 13.59
C ARG A 3 7.21 10.09 12.65
N ALA A 4 6.48 10.13 11.54
CA ALA A 4 6.53 11.21 10.56
C ALA A 4 5.10 11.66 10.19
N PHE A 5 4.96 12.96 9.94
CA PHE A 5 3.71 13.57 9.52
C PHE A 5 3.97 14.42 8.28
N PHE A 6 3.36 14.04 7.17
CA PHE A 6 3.41 14.72 5.88
C PHE A 6 2.07 15.39 5.65
N LYS A 7 2.08 16.72 5.52
CA LYS A 7 0.87 17.53 5.31
C LYS A 7 0.95 18.23 3.98
N GLY A 8 0.01 17.94 3.09
CA GLY A 8 0.10 18.44 1.72
C GLY A 8 1.27 17.83 0.95
N GLY A 9 1.61 18.45 -0.19
CA GLY A 9 2.71 18.03 -1.04
C GLY A 9 2.39 16.84 -1.94
N SER A 10 3.40 16.42 -2.70
CA SER A 10 3.32 15.32 -3.66
C SER A 10 4.39 14.28 -3.37
N ILE A 11 4.01 13.01 -3.37
CA ILE A 11 4.91 11.86 -3.38
C ILE A 11 4.66 11.11 -4.68
N GLU A 12 5.70 10.93 -5.50
CA GLU A 12 5.60 10.27 -6.81
C GLU A 12 6.55 9.07 -6.91
N GLY A 13 6.08 7.97 -7.50
CA GLY A 13 6.91 6.81 -7.79
C GLY A 13 6.14 5.69 -8.50
N ASP A 14 6.80 4.56 -8.76
CA ASP A 14 6.20 3.45 -9.53
C ASP A 14 6.07 2.12 -8.77
N THR A 15 7.00 1.82 -7.85
CA THR A 15 7.08 0.54 -7.15
C THR A 15 7.53 0.78 -5.72
N ASP A 16 6.71 0.35 -4.76
CA ASP A 16 6.98 0.39 -3.33
C ASP A 16 7.51 1.76 -2.85
N PHE A 17 7.07 2.84 -3.48
CA PHE A 17 7.70 4.15 -3.30
C PHE A 17 7.35 4.81 -1.95
N ILE A 18 6.41 4.23 -1.20
CA ILE A 18 6.18 4.52 0.21
C ILE A 18 6.33 3.21 1.01
N PHE A 19 7.51 2.98 1.60
CA PHE A 19 7.85 1.72 2.25
C PHE A 19 8.54 1.90 3.61
N GLY A 20 8.56 0.82 4.42
CA GLY A 20 9.29 0.77 5.68
C GLY A 20 8.45 0.51 6.93
N SER A 21 9.11 0.51 8.09
CA SER A 21 8.56 0.04 9.37
C SER A 21 8.04 1.15 10.29
N GLY A 22 8.21 2.41 9.90
CA GLY A 22 7.81 3.59 10.68
C GLY A 22 6.30 3.79 10.78
N VAL A 23 5.90 4.75 11.61
CA VAL A 23 4.53 5.29 11.62
C VAL A 23 4.53 6.58 10.83
N ALA A 24 3.75 6.63 9.76
CA ALA A 24 3.70 7.79 8.87
C ALA A 24 2.25 8.15 8.55
N VAL A 25 1.95 9.45 8.61
CA VAL A 25 0.65 9.98 8.20
C VAL A 25 0.86 10.90 7.00
N PHE A 26 0.08 10.69 5.95
CA PHE A 26 -0.01 11.52 4.76
C PHE A 26 -1.39 12.15 4.76
N SER A 27 -1.46 13.45 5.01
CA SER A 27 -2.71 14.18 5.21
C SER A 27 -2.85 15.29 4.18
N GLY A 28 -3.91 15.24 3.36
CA GLY A 28 -4.09 16.23 2.31
C GLY A 28 -3.05 16.14 1.19
N SER A 29 -2.37 14.99 1.03
CA SER A 29 -1.24 14.83 0.10
C SER A 29 -1.68 14.25 -1.24
N SER A 30 -0.92 14.53 -2.29
CA SER A 30 -1.02 13.83 -3.58
C SER A 30 -0.08 12.62 -3.60
N ILE A 31 -0.63 11.43 -3.78
CA ILE A 31 0.12 10.19 -3.92
C ILE A 31 0.00 9.75 -5.38
N ARG A 32 1.09 9.96 -6.13
CA ARG A 32 1.10 9.86 -7.59
C ARG A 32 1.85 8.64 -8.07
N TYR A 33 1.16 7.75 -8.78
CA TYR A 33 1.83 6.70 -9.54
C TYR A 33 2.41 7.27 -10.85
N THR A 34 3.64 6.89 -11.21
CA THR A 34 4.21 7.21 -12.53
C THR A 34 4.45 5.96 -13.36
N ALA A 35 3.96 5.97 -14.60
CA ALA A 35 4.18 4.90 -15.56
C ALA A 35 5.43 5.10 -16.43
N GLU A 36 6.16 6.21 -16.27
CA GLU A 36 7.27 6.60 -17.16
C GLU A 36 8.34 5.52 -17.30
N ARG A 37 8.74 4.90 -16.18
CA ARG A 37 9.77 3.84 -16.18
C ARG A 37 9.23 2.46 -16.54
N ARG A 38 8.03 2.13 -16.04
CA ARG A 38 7.46 0.77 -16.15
C ARG A 38 6.64 0.57 -17.42
N GLY A 39 6.17 1.64 -18.04
CA GLY A 39 5.21 1.62 -19.15
C GLY A 39 3.76 1.62 -18.66
N ALA A 40 2.87 2.12 -19.52
CA ALA A 40 1.45 2.39 -19.23
C ALA A 40 0.68 1.19 -18.64
N SER A 41 0.93 -0.03 -19.12
CA SER A 41 0.15 -1.23 -18.75
C SER A 41 0.82 -2.12 -17.71
N SER A 42 2.05 -1.80 -17.27
CA SER A 42 2.83 -2.69 -16.40
C SER A 42 2.42 -2.67 -14.94
N GLY A 43 1.62 -1.67 -14.54
CA GLY A 43 1.17 -1.47 -13.16
C GLY A 43 2.32 -1.26 -12.18
N GLY A 44 2.00 -1.25 -10.89
CA GLY A 44 2.93 -0.97 -9.81
C GLY A 44 2.30 -1.19 -8.44
N VAL A 45 3.03 -0.79 -7.39
CA VAL A 45 2.58 -0.88 -6.00
C VAL A 45 2.92 0.41 -5.28
N ILE A 46 1.96 0.99 -4.57
CA ILE A 46 2.15 2.28 -3.88
C ILE A 46 2.81 2.07 -2.51
N PHE A 47 2.12 1.39 -1.60
CA PHE A 47 2.59 1.18 -0.23
C PHE A 47 3.26 -0.19 -0.05
N ALA A 48 4.41 -0.21 0.60
CA ALA A 48 5.09 -1.43 1.05
C ALA A 48 5.50 -1.36 2.54
N PRO A 49 4.53 -1.31 3.48
CA PRO A 49 4.83 -1.24 4.90
C PRO A 49 5.49 -2.54 5.40
N SER A 50 6.51 -2.38 6.26
CA SER A 50 7.15 -3.45 7.06
C SER A 50 6.90 -3.26 8.56
N THR A 51 5.74 -2.71 8.91
CA THR A 51 5.34 -2.43 10.30
C THR A 51 5.58 -3.65 11.19
N ARG A 52 6.35 -3.45 12.27
CA ARG A 52 6.73 -4.51 13.20
C ARG A 52 5.52 -5.18 13.86
N PRO A 53 5.61 -6.48 14.21
CA PRO A 53 4.59 -7.14 15.01
C PRO A 53 4.36 -6.41 16.34
N GLY A 54 3.14 -6.46 16.86
CA GLY A 54 2.75 -5.76 18.09
C GLY A 54 2.56 -4.24 17.94
N SER A 55 3.05 -3.59 16.87
CA SER A 55 2.79 -2.16 16.66
C SER A 55 1.33 -1.93 16.26
N GLY A 56 0.62 -1.10 17.03
CA GLY A 56 -0.75 -0.69 16.74
C GLY A 56 -0.88 0.21 15.50
N TYR A 57 0.19 0.88 15.07
CA TYR A 57 0.17 1.87 13.99
C TYR A 57 1.25 1.58 12.94
N GLY A 58 0.93 1.94 11.69
CA GLY A 58 1.82 1.89 10.54
C GLY A 58 1.59 3.14 9.69
N PHE A 59 1.22 2.97 8.43
CA PHE A 59 0.90 4.08 7.55
C PHE A 59 -0.58 4.48 7.59
N LEU A 60 -0.85 5.77 7.43
CA LEU A 60 -2.17 6.35 7.25
C LEU A 60 -2.12 7.35 6.09
N ALA A 61 -2.93 7.14 5.06
CA ALA A 61 -3.28 8.18 4.10
C ALA A 61 -4.70 8.66 4.41
N VAL A 62 -4.87 9.96 4.63
CA VAL A 62 -6.15 10.56 5.00
C VAL A 62 -6.39 11.83 4.20
N ALA A 63 -7.62 12.02 3.73
CA ALA A 63 -8.00 13.21 2.94
C ALA A 63 -7.04 13.47 1.77
N SER A 64 -6.50 12.41 1.17
CA SER A 64 -5.45 12.48 0.15
C SER A 64 -5.98 12.11 -1.23
N SER A 65 -5.25 12.45 -2.29
CA SER A 65 -5.61 12.10 -3.66
C SER A 65 -4.61 11.12 -4.26
N PHE A 66 -5.12 10.07 -4.90
CA PHE A 66 -4.33 9.09 -5.61
C PHE A 66 -4.53 9.30 -7.11
N ASP A 67 -3.50 9.78 -7.79
CA ASP A 67 -3.51 10.05 -9.23
C ASP A 67 -2.37 9.31 -9.95
N ALA A 68 -2.35 9.40 -11.27
CA ALA A 68 -1.29 8.79 -12.07
C ALA A 68 -0.88 9.65 -13.26
N VAL A 69 0.38 9.52 -13.66
CA VAL A 69 0.99 10.16 -14.83
C VAL A 69 1.67 9.13 -15.75
N GLY A 70 2.13 9.57 -16.92
CA GLY A 70 2.77 8.69 -17.91
C GLY A 70 1.79 7.76 -18.66
N GLY A 71 0.50 8.11 -18.68
CA GLY A 71 -0.52 7.34 -19.42
C GLY A 71 -0.88 5.99 -18.78
N ALA A 72 -0.75 5.86 -17.46
CA ALA A 72 -1.09 4.65 -16.72
C ALA A 72 -2.48 4.10 -17.08
N ALA A 73 -2.53 2.83 -17.47
CA ALA A 73 -3.77 2.15 -17.80
C ALA A 73 -4.63 1.95 -16.54
N ALA A 74 -5.95 1.96 -16.75
CA ALA A 74 -6.93 1.69 -15.70
C ALA A 74 -6.71 0.31 -15.05
N ASN A 75 -7.01 0.18 -13.76
CA ASN A 75 -7.07 -1.10 -13.06
C ASN A 75 -5.75 -1.91 -13.11
N THR A 76 -4.59 -1.24 -13.03
CA THR A 76 -3.25 -1.87 -13.10
C THR A 76 -2.41 -1.72 -11.83
N VAL A 77 -2.67 -0.71 -11.00
CA VAL A 77 -1.83 -0.36 -9.83
C VAL A 77 -2.45 -0.92 -8.55
N SER A 78 -1.62 -1.55 -7.72
CA SER A 78 -2.03 -2.02 -6.39
C SER A 78 -1.81 -0.91 -5.35
N LEU A 79 -2.77 -0.70 -4.45
CA LEU A 79 -2.64 0.20 -3.31
C LEU A 79 -1.47 -0.20 -2.41
N GLY A 80 -1.21 -1.51 -2.25
CA GLY A 80 -0.05 -1.93 -1.49
C GLY A 80 0.22 -3.42 -1.49
N ARG A 81 1.37 -3.77 -0.90
CA ARG A 81 1.77 -5.13 -0.53
C ARG A 81 2.52 -5.10 0.79
N ALA A 82 2.62 -6.24 1.47
CA ALA A 82 3.48 -6.29 2.65
C ALA A 82 4.94 -6.34 2.20
N TRP A 83 5.77 -5.47 2.77
CA TRP A 83 7.19 -5.74 2.81
C TRP A 83 7.44 -6.60 4.04
N ASP A 84 7.52 -7.93 3.83
CA ASP A 84 7.90 -8.87 4.88
C ASP A 84 9.43 -8.78 5.05
N GLU A 85 9.87 -7.64 5.59
CA GLU A 85 11.27 -7.21 5.67
C GLU A 85 12.16 -8.26 6.34
N SER A 86 13.33 -8.50 5.73
CA SER A 86 14.31 -9.49 6.19
C SER A 86 13.80 -10.94 6.28
N VAL A 87 12.61 -11.24 5.74
CA VAL A 87 12.15 -12.60 5.53
C VAL A 87 12.68 -13.08 4.18
N GLY A 88 13.48 -14.15 4.18
CA GLY A 88 14.12 -14.64 2.95
C GLY A 88 13.18 -15.37 1.97
N SER A 89 12.11 -15.98 2.48
CA SER A 89 11.13 -16.74 1.71
C SER A 89 9.84 -16.92 2.52
N LEU A 90 8.75 -17.30 1.85
CA LEU A 90 7.48 -17.58 2.53
C LEU A 90 7.61 -18.63 3.66
N SER A 91 8.46 -19.64 3.49
CA SER A 91 8.70 -20.68 4.51
C SER A 91 9.31 -20.13 5.80
N ASN A 92 9.97 -18.97 5.74
CA ASN A 92 10.61 -18.33 6.89
C ASN A 92 9.69 -17.30 7.56
N TYR A 93 8.45 -17.12 7.06
CA TYR A 93 7.48 -16.25 7.68
C TYR A 93 6.92 -16.87 8.96
N VAL A 94 7.02 -16.17 10.08
CA VAL A 94 6.55 -16.63 11.39
C VAL A 94 5.38 -15.76 11.83
N ASN A 95 4.21 -16.38 12.01
CA ASN A 95 3.01 -15.70 12.48
C ASN A 95 3.25 -15.01 13.83
N GLY A 96 2.84 -13.74 13.93
CA GLY A 96 3.02 -12.94 15.14
C GLY A 96 4.44 -12.40 15.38
N SER A 97 5.46 -12.85 14.63
CA SER A 97 6.86 -12.47 14.84
C SER A 97 7.53 -11.81 13.62
N SER A 98 7.20 -12.24 12.41
CA SER A 98 7.64 -11.55 11.20
C SER A 98 6.96 -10.18 11.06
N PRO A 99 7.56 -9.22 10.34
CA PRO A 99 6.87 -8.00 9.97
C PRO A 99 5.53 -8.31 9.29
N ASN A 100 4.53 -7.49 9.57
CA ASN A 100 3.24 -7.59 8.90
C ASN A 100 2.75 -6.16 8.68
N GLY A 101 3.07 -5.58 7.52
CA GLY A 101 2.79 -4.18 7.24
C GLY A 101 1.37 -3.74 7.58
N LYS A 102 1.22 -2.51 8.08
CA LYS A 102 -0.08 -1.87 8.33
C LYS A 102 -0.20 -0.59 7.51
N VAL A 103 -1.29 -0.49 6.76
CA VAL A 103 -1.69 0.75 6.08
C VAL A 103 -3.21 0.92 6.15
N VAL A 104 -3.64 2.16 6.38
CA VAL A 104 -5.04 2.57 6.28
C VAL A 104 -5.12 3.70 5.26
N ILE A 105 -6.02 3.59 4.29
CA ILE A 105 -6.33 4.65 3.33
C ILE A 105 -7.78 5.07 3.57
N ARG A 106 -8.01 6.30 4.00
CA ARG A 106 -9.36 6.74 4.34
C ARG A 106 -9.69 8.12 3.82
N GLU A 107 -10.97 8.36 3.57
CA GLU A 107 -11.49 9.67 3.15
C GLU A 107 -10.71 10.24 1.96
N SER A 108 -10.21 9.37 1.09
CA SER A 108 -9.29 9.72 0.00
C SER A 108 -9.92 9.44 -1.35
N SER A 109 -9.47 10.14 -2.40
CA SER A 109 -9.93 9.90 -3.77
C SER A 109 -8.97 8.95 -4.49
N LEU A 110 -9.50 7.87 -5.07
CA LEU A 110 -8.74 6.85 -5.78
C LEU A 110 -8.97 6.94 -7.29
N GLY A 111 -7.91 7.23 -8.04
CA GLY A 111 -7.94 7.31 -9.50
C GLY A 111 -8.17 5.96 -10.18
N VAL A 112 -8.61 6.00 -11.45
CA VAL A 112 -9.00 4.82 -12.23
C VAL A 112 -7.87 3.80 -12.47
N HIS A 113 -6.62 4.21 -12.29
CA HIS A 113 -5.44 3.33 -12.41
C HIS A 113 -5.37 2.29 -11.28
N VAL A 114 -6.00 2.54 -10.13
CA VAL A 114 -6.02 1.63 -8.98
C VAL A 114 -6.86 0.39 -9.30
N ARG A 115 -6.38 -0.77 -8.85
CA ARG A 115 -7.08 -2.04 -9.01
C ARG A 115 -8.32 -2.12 -8.13
N LYS A 116 -9.53 -2.03 -8.70
CA LYS A 116 -10.78 -1.98 -7.93
C LYS A 116 -11.12 -3.29 -7.22
N SER A 117 -10.94 -4.45 -7.86
CA SER A 117 -11.35 -5.75 -7.30
C SER A 117 -10.31 -6.44 -6.43
N ALA A 118 -9.03 -6.14 -6.65
CA ALA A 118 -7.90 -6.71 -5.91
C ALA A 118 -6.80 -5.65 -5.72
N PRO A 119 -7.06 -4.62 -4.91
CA PRO A 119 -6.13 -3.52 -4.70
C PRO A 119 -4.85 -3.92 -3.95
N TRP A 120 -4.86 -5.06 -3.26
CA TRP A 120 -3.76 -5.53 -2.43
C TRP A 120 -3.03 -6.70 -3.09
N ASN A 121 -1.72 -6.55 -3.26
CA ASN A 121 -0.89 -7.56 -3.90
C ASN A 121 -0.24 -8.51 -2.88
N ALA A 122 0.27 -9.65 -3.35
CA ALA A 122 1.06 -10.56 -2.52
C ALA A 122 2.33 -9.86 -1.98
N SER A 123 2.81 -10.30 -0.81
CA SER A 123 3.99 -9.72 -0.17
C SER A 123 5.27 -9.91 -0.99
N THR A 124 6.33 -9.22 -0.57
CA THR A 124 7.66 -9.35 -1.19
C THR A 124 8.25 -10.77 -1.15
N VAL A 125 7.75 -11.65 -0.26
CA VAL A 125 8.17 -13.07 -0.19
C VAL A 125 7.12 -14.03 -0.75
N GLY A 126 6.10 -13.50 -1.44
CA GLY A 126 5.04 -14.31 -2.03
C GLY A 126 3.94 -14.75 -1.06
N ARG A 127 3.86 -14.16 0.15
CA ARG A 127 2.72 -14.40 1.04
C ARG A 127 1.46 -13.83 0.39
N PRO A 128 0.41 -14.63 0.14
CA PRO A 128 -0.82 -14.13 -0.46
C PRO A 128 -1.43 -13.01 0.38
N TYR A 129 -2.04 -12.02 -0.28
CA TYR A 129 -2.92 -11.09 0.44
C TYR A 129 -4.09 -11.89 1.03
N CYS A 130 -4.36 -11.69 2.32
CA CYS A 130 -5.47 -12.33 3.00
C CYS A 130 -5.96 -11.49 4.17
N SER A 131 -7.28 -11.34 4.30
CA SER A 131 -7.93 -10.53 5.35
C SER A 131 -8.66 -11.35 6.42
N SER A 132 -9.00 -12.61 6.14
CA SER A 132 -9.67 -13.52 7.09
C SER A 132 -9.40 -14.99 6.71
N GLY A 133 -9.41 -15.90 7.70
CA GLY A 133 -9.21 -17.34 7.45
C GLY A 133 -7.84 -17.72 6.88
N CYS A 134 -6.81 -16.94 7.21
CA CYS A 134 -5.50 -16.99 6.56
C CYS A 134 -4.56 -18.06 7.16
N THR A 135 -3.74 -18.69 6.32
CA THR A 135 -2.64 -19.58 6.76
C THR A 135 -1.55 -18.80 7.50
N GLN A 136 -1.09 -17.70 6.91
CA GLN A 136 -0.23 -16.74 7.58
C GLN A 136 -1.06 -15.63 8.24
N SER A 137 -0.41 -14.78 9.04
CA SER A 137 -1.05 -13.64 9.69
C SER A 137 -1.78 -12.78 8.67
N ALA A 138 -3.05 -12.47 8.93
CA ALA A 138 -3.86 -11.63 8.06
C ALA A 138 -3.18 -10.27 7.82
N ASN A 139 -3.21 -9.78 6.58
CA ASN A 139 -2.69 -8.47 6.23
C ASN A 139 -3.47 -7.38 6.95
N ARG A 140 -2.77 -6.29 7.30
CA ARG A 140 -3.35 -5.16 8.04
C ARG A 140 -3.58 -3.97 7.11
N PHE A 141 -4.26 -4.23 6.00
CA PHE A 141 -4.54 -3.26 4.94
C PHE A 141 -6.02 -2.93 4.93
N TYR A 142 -6.35 -1.66 5.05
CA TYR A 142 -7.72 -1.22 5.25
C TYR A 142 -8.02 0.03 4.45
N GLU A 143 -9.28 0.12 4.02
CA GLU A 143 -9.87 1.28 3.38
C GLU A 143 -11.07 1.75 4.20
N TYR A 144 -11.37 3.05 4.17
CA TYR A 144 -12.56 3.59 4.81
C TYR A 144 -13.04 4.88 4.15
N ALA A 145 -14.28 4.89 3.66
CA ALA A 145 -14.91 6.06 3.04
C ALA A 145 -14.05 6.70 1.92
N ASN A 146 -13.39 5.87 1.10
CA ASN A 146 -12.72 6.33 -0.10
C ASN A 146 -13.75 6.60 -1.21
N SER A 147 -13.35 7.38 -2.20
CA SER A 147 -14.18 7.74 -3.35
C SER A 147 -13.39 7.64 -4.65
N GLY A 148 -14.04 7.88 -5.80
CA GLY A 148 -13.39 7.88 -7.11
C GLY A 148 -13.41 6.51 -7.79
N ALA A 149 -13.02 6.50 -9.08
CA ALA A 149 -13.17 5.34 -9.96
C ALA A 149 -12.37 4.11 -9.52
N GLY A 150 -11.29 4.32 -8.76
CA GLY A 150 -10.47 3.25 -8.19
C GLY A 150 -10.96 2.69 -6.87
N SER A 151 -11.98 3.31 -6.24
CA SER A 151 -12.55 2.80 -4.99
C SER A 151 -13.47 1.62 -5.26
N ALA A 152 -13.30 0.56 -4.47
CA ALA A 152 -14.36 -0.41 -4.25
C ALA A 152 -15.50 0.30 -3.49
N ASP A 153 -16.75 0.03 -3.89
CA ASP A 153 -17.95 0.58 -3.25
C ASP A 153 -18.15 0.00 -1.84
#